data_AF-A0A830GCX2-F1
#
_entry.id   AF-A0A830GCX2-F1
#
_cell.length_a   1.000
_cell.length_b   1.000
_cell.length_c   1.000
_cell.angle_alpha   90.00
_cell.angle_beta   90.00
_cell.angle_gamma   90.00
#
_symmetry.space_group_name_H-M   'P 1'
#
loop_
_entity.id
_entity.type
_entity.pdbx_description
1 polymer ?
#
loop_
_entity_poly.entity_id
_entity_poly.type
_entity_poly.pdbx_seq_one_letter_code
_entity_poly.pdbx_strand_id
1 'polypeptide(L)'
;MDASSLSQKIGVSPQSRDRLPTFMVVLCDYDAMERFYVFYTCMAIYGTVFATGAILTLVNGSASLPLISGSIAGVGMVLASIYELFTGSPSDFEIGDVGFWAVVSGVVGFLLLQIPGLL
;
A
#
# COMPACT_ATOMS: atom_id res chain seq x y z
N MET A 1 35.67 26.14 -36.76
CA MET A 1 35.09 27.13 -35.81
C MET A 1 33.58 26.95 -35.82
N ASP A 2 33.01 25.77 -35.59
CA ASP A 2 32.97 24.88 -34.39
C ASP A 2 32.01 25.35 -33.30
N ALA A 3 30.73 24.99 -33.48
CA ALA A 3 29.72 24.96 -32.42
C ALA A 3 29.89 23.75 -31.45
N SER A 4 30.86 22.88 -31.73
CA SER A 4 31.27 21.73 -30.89
C SER A 4 32.09 22.13 -29.65
N SER A 5 32.58 23.38 -29.58
CA SER A 5 33.53 23.83 -28.56
C SER A 5 32.91 24.36 -27.25
N LEU A 6 31.58 24.44 -27.12
CA LEU A 6 30.92 24.98 -25.90
C LEU A 6 30.24 23.92 -25.03
N SER A 7 30.03 22.69 -25.50
CA SER A 7 29.40 21.62 -24.70
C SER A 7 30.40 20.78 -23.88
N GLN A 8 31.71 21.08 -23.98
CA GLN A 8 32.79 20.30 -23.39
C GLN A 8 33.45 20.96 -22.17
N LYS A 9 32.73 21.86 -21.46
CA LYS A 9 33.29 22.54 -20.28
C LYS A 9 32.38 22.58 -19.06
N ILE A 10 31.43 21.65 -18.97
CA ILE A 10 30.79 21.29 -17.70
C ILE A 10 30.89 19.78 -17.57
N GLY A 11 32.05 19.34 -17.06
CA GLY A 11 32.27 17.95 -16.67
C GLY A 11 31.37 17.60 -15.49
N VAL A 12 30.20 17.06 -15.77
CA VAL A 12 29.44 16.27 -14.80
C VAL A 12 29.66 14.81 -15.17
N SER A 13 30.58 14.20 -14.42
CA SER A 13 30.95 12.79 -14.54
C SER A 13 29.75 11.87 -14.30
N PRO A 14 29.47 10.87 -15.14
CA PRO A 14 28.38 9.92 -14.98
C PRO A 14 28.74 8.79 -13.99
N GLN A 15 29.32 9.14 -12.84
CA GLN A 15 29.94 8.18 -11.93
C GLN A 15 29.60 8.49 -10.47
N SER A 16 28.30 8.53 -10.17
CA SER A 16 27.77 8.58 -8.79
C SER A 16 26.33 8.04 -8.72
N ARG A 17 26.00 7.02 -9.54
CA ARG A 17 24.71 6.33 -9.48
C ARG A 17 24.76 4.97 -8.78
N ASP A 18 25.92 4.55 -8.28
CA ASP A 18 26.13 3.14 -7.89
C ASP A 18 26.28 2.93 -6.38
N ARG A 19 25.67 3.78 -5.54
CA ARG A 19 25.64 3.51 -4.09
C ARG A 19 24.41 4.04 -3.36
N LEU A 20 23.24 3.93 -3.99
CA LEU A 20 22.00 3.87 -3.23
C LEU A 20 21.59 2.40 -3.13
N PRO A 21 21.18 1.92 -1.93
CA PRO A 21 20.76 0.53 -1.79
C PRO A 21 19.68 0.25 -2.83
N THR A 22 19.72 -0.91 -3.48
CA THR A 22 18.76 -1.30 -4.53
C THR A 22 17.29 -1.11 -4.11
N PHE A 23 17.01 -1.12 -2.80
CA PHE A 23 15.71 -0.77 -2.22
C PHE A 23 15.27 0.67 -2.46
N MET A 24 16.20 1.63 -2.52
CA MET A 24 15.96 3.06 -2.70
C MET A 24 15.72 3.46 -4.16
N VAL A 25 16.11 2.63 -5.12
CA VAL A 25 15.80 2.83 -6.56
C VAL A 25 14.40 2.31 -6.91
N VAL A 26 13.92 1.24 -6.25
CA VAL A 26 12.53 0.78 -6.38
C VAL A 26 11.53 1.78 -5.76
N LEU A 27 12.00 2.64 -4.84
CA LEU A 27 11.16 3.62 -4.14
C LEU A 27 10.96 4.94 -4.91
N CYS A 28 11.81 5.28 -5.88
CA CYS A 28 11.77 6.57 -6.57
C CYS A 28 10.81 6.64 -7.76
N ASP A 29 10.24 5.52 -8.21
CA ASP A 29 9.39 5.47 -9.41
C ASP A 29 8.19 4.54 -9.21
N TYR A 30 7.57 4.59 -8.02
CA TYR A 30 6.19 4.13 -7.89
C TYR A 30 5.32 5.34 -8.23
N ASP A 31 4.78 5.36 -9.45
CA ASP A 31 3.86 6.40 -9.90
C ASP A 31 2.70 6.51 -8.88
N ALA A 32 2.17 7.72 -8.67
CA ALA A 32 1.03 7.94 -7.77
C ALA A 32 -0.14 7.00 -8.12
N MET A 33 -0.26 6.68 -9.41
CA MET A 33 -1.09 5.60 -9.95
C MET A 33 -0.91 4.26 -9.23
N GLU A 34 0.29 3.71 -9.21
CA GLU A 34 0.53 2.38 -8.64
C GLU A 34 0.36 2.36 -7.13
N ARG A 35 0.75 3.44 -6.44
CA ARG A 35 0.60 3.56 -4.98
C ARG A 35 -0.86 3.60 -4.56
N PHE A 36 -1.69 4.31 -5.32
CA PHE A 36 -3.14 4.33 -5.11
C PHE A 36 -3.73 2.92 -5.16
N TYR A 37 -3.46 2.16 -6.22
CA TYR A 37 -3.98 0.81 -6.37
C TYR A 37 -3.51 -0.12 -5.26
N VAL A 38 -2.22 -0.08 -4.92
CA VAL A 38 -1.66 -0.93 -3.85
C VAL A 38 -2.30 -0.59 -2.50
N PHE A 39 -2.43 0.70 -2.17
CA PHE A 39 -2.99 1.14 -0.90
C PHE A 39 -4.44 0.65 -0.71
N TYR A 40 -5.33 0.93 -1.66
CA TYR A 40 -6.72 0.54 -1.53
C TYR A 40 -6.93 -0.97 -1.67
N THR A 41 -6.08 -1.66 -2.44
CA THR A 41 -6.10 -3.13 -2.48
C THR A 41 -5.70 -3.71 -1.12
N CYS A 42 -4.66 -3.19 -0.47
CA CYS A 42 -4.27 -3.62 0.88
C CYS A 42 -5.39 -3.37 1.90
N MET A 43 -6.04 -2.21 1.85
CA MET A 43 -7.18 -1.89 2.73
C MET A 43 -8.37 -2.82 2.49
N ALA A 44 -8.67 -3.14 1.22
CA ALA A 44 -9.71 -4.10 0.86
C ALA A 44 -9.39 -5.52 1.36
N ILE A 45 -8.14 -5.98 1.23
CA ILE A 45 -7.70 -7.29 1.74
C ILE A 45 -7.84 -7.33 3.25
N TYR A 46 -7.36 -6.31 3.95
CA TYR A 46 -7.46 -6.21 5.40
C TYR A 46 -8.92 -6.26 5.87
N GLY A 47 -9.79 -5.44 5.27
CA GLY A 47 -11.21 -5.42 5.58
C GLY A 47 -11.89 -6.78 5.32
N THR A 48 -11.53 -7.45 4.23
CA THR A 48 -12.09 -8.76 3.86
C THR A 48 -11.70 -9.84 4.86
N VAL A 49 -10.42 -9.90 5.21
CA VAL A 49 -9.89 -10.89 6.14
C VAL A 49 -10.46 -10.68 7.54
N PHE A 50 -10.54 -9.43 7.99
CA PHE A 50 -11.15 -9.08 9.26
C PHE A 50 -12.64 -9.40 9.31
N ALA A 51 -13.40 -9.02 8.27
CA ALA A 51 -14.82 -9.30 8.17
C ALA A 51 -15.11 -10.81 8.11
N THR A 52 -14.32 -11.57 7.34
CA THR A 52 -14.48 -13.02 7.21
C THR A 52 -14.27 -13.73 8.54
N GLY A 53 -13.23 -13.34 9.30
CA GLY A 53 -13.01 -13.86 10.65
C GLY A 53 -14.20 -13.58 11.57
N ALA A 54 -14.69 -12.34 11.59
CA ALA A 54 -15.84 -11.95 12.41
C ALA A 54 -17.14 -12.66 12.01
N ILE A 55 -17.41 -12.80 10.72
CA ILE A 55 -18.60 -13.48 10.18
C ILE A 55 -18.56 -14.97 10.51
N LEU A 56 -17.41 -15.64 10.34
CA LEU A 56 -17.26 -17.06 10.69
C LEU A 56 -17.54 -17.32 12.17
N THR A 57 -17.02 -16.47 13.06
CA THR A 57 -17.30 -16.56 14.49
C THR A 57 -18.78 -16.32 14.81
N LEU A 58 -19.44 -15.40 14.09
CA LEU A 58 -20.87 -15.15 14.22
C LEU A 58 -21.72 -16.36 13.79
N VAL A 59 -21.36 -16.98 12.65
CA VAL A 59 -22.01 -18.19 12.13
C VAL A 59 -21.81 -19.38 13.07
N ASN A 60 -20.67 -19.46 13.76
CA ASN A 60 -20.40 -20.46 14.79
C ASN A 60 -21.17 -20.24 16.11
N GLY A 61 -22.14 -19.31 16.13
CA GLY A 61 -23.02 -19.07 17.27
C GLY A 61 -22.47 -18.11 18.32
N SER A 62 -21.27 -17.56 18.11
CA SER A 62 -20.68 -16.55 19.00
C SER A 62 -21.07 -15.15 18.55
N ALA A 63 -22.24 -14.69 18.98
CA ALA A 63 -22.69 -13.32 18.74
C ALA A 63 -22.34 -12.43 19.93
N SER A 64 -21.39 -11.52 19.73
CA SER A 64 -21.12 -10.44 20.68
C SER A 64 -21.12 -9.09 19.97
N LEU A 65 -21.47 -8.02 20.69
CA LEU A 65 -21.51 -6.66 20.15
C LEU A 65 -20.20 -6.25 19.45
N PRO A 66 -18.99 -6.54 20.00
CA PRO A 66 -17.73 -6.24 19.31
C PRO A 66 -17.57 -6.98 17.99
N LEU A 67 -18.04 -8.23 17.91
CA LEU A 67 -17.96 -9.06 16.70
C LEU A 67 -18.87 -8.55 15.58
N ILE A 68 -20.10 -8.16 15.91
CA ILE A 68 -21.05 -7.57 14.95
C ILE A 68 -20.55 -6.20 14.48
N SER A 69 -20.05 -5.37 15.40
CA SER A 69 -19.44 -4.09 15.01
C SER A 69 -18.20 -4.29 14.14
N GLY A 70 -17.39 -5.31 14.45
CA GLY A 70 -16.19 -5.65 13.68
C GLY A 70 -16.52 -6.11 12.26
N SER A 71 -17.54 -6.96 12.08
CA SER A 71 -17.95 -7.39 10.74
C SER A 71 -18.47 -6.22 9.90
N ILE A 72 -19.29 -5.32 10.47
CA ILE A 72 -19.77 -4.13 9.77
C ILE A 72 -18.60 -3.20 9.41
N ALA A 73 -17.67 -2.97 10.33
CA ALA A 73 -16.50 -2.15 10.07
C ALA A 73 -15.61 -2.74 8.96
N GLY A 74 -15.36 -4.05 8.99
CA GLY A 74 -14.60 -4.75 7.96
C GLY A 74 -15.26 -4.66 6.58
N VAL A 75 -16.57 -4.93 6.50
CA VAL A 75 -17.33 -4.81 5.24
C VAL A 75 -17.36 -3.36 4.74
N GLY A 76 -17.58 -2.39 5.62
CA GLY A 76 -17.56 -0.97 5.27
C GLY A 76 -16.20 -0.53 4.71
N MET A 77 -15.11 -1.05 5.27
CA MET A 77 -13.76 -0.80 4.80
C MET A 77 -13.49 -1.40 3.40
N VAL A 78 -14.01 -2.60 3.13
CA VAL A 78 -13.96 -3.21 1.79
C VAL A 78 -14.71 -2.35 0.79
N LEU A 79 -15.95 -1.98 1.11
CA LEU A 79 -16.80 -1.16 0.23
C LEU A 79 -16.19 0.21 -0.05
N ALA A 80 -15.66 0.88 0.99
CA ALA A 80 -14.99 2.17 0.83
C ALA A 80 -13.74 2.05 -0.05
N SER A 81 -12.95 0.98 0.13
CA SER A 81 -11.75 0.76 -0.68
C SER A 81 -12.08 0.47 -2.14
N ILE A 82 -13.11 -0.35 -2.39
CA ILE A 82 -13.59 -0.63 -3.74
C ILE A 82 -14.17 0.64 -4.38
N TYR A 83 -14.96 1.41 -3.64
CA TYR A 83 -15.51 2.67 -4.11
C TYR A 83 -14.40 3.60 -4.59
N GLU A 84 -13.38 3.83 -3.76
CA GLU A 84 -12.22 4.64 -4.14
C GLU A 84 -11.49 4.06 -5.35
N LEU A 85 -11.27 2.74 -5.42
CA LEU A 85 -10.65 2.12 -6.61
C LEU A 85 -11.41 2.38 -7.93
N PHE A 86 -12.74 2.53 -7.88
CA PHE A 86 -13.58 2.74 -9.06
C PHE A 86 -13.86 4.22 -9.35
N THR A 87 -13.91 5.08 -8.34
CA THR A 87 -14.34 6.48 -8.48
C THR A 87 -13.23 7.49 -8.19
N GLY A 88 -12.20 7.09 -7.45
CA GLY A 88 -11.07 7.93 -7.08
C GLY A 88 -10.12 8.12 -8.25
N SER A 89 -9.49 9.30 -8.30
CA SER A 89 -8.43 9.57 -9.26
C SER A 89 -7.07 9.28 -8.61
N PRO A 90 -6.20 8.47 -9.24
CA PRO A 90 -4.87 8.22 -8.70
C PRO A 90 -3.96 9.46 -8.70
N SER A 91 -4.33 10.50 -9.48
CA SER A 91 -3.66 11.80 -9.44
C SER A 91 -3.86 12.56 -8.14
N ASP A 92 -4.95 12.26 -7.43
CA ASP A 92 -5.35 12.96 -6.21
C ASP A 92 -4.88 12.20 -4.96
N PHE A 93 -4.14 11.11 -5.17
CA PHE A 93 -3.60 10.28 -4.11
C PHE A 93 -2.37 10.92 -3.48
N GLU A 94 -2.60 11.71 -2.44
CA GLU A 94 -1.54 12.39 -1.70
C GLU A 94 -1.35 11.75 -0.32
N ILE A 95 -0.66 10.60 -0.31
CA ILE A 95 -0.25 9.93 0.92
C ILE A 95 1.28 9.92 1.00
N GLY A 96 1.80 10.42 2.13
CA GLY A 96 3.24 10.43 2.37
C GLY A 96 3.81 9.01 2.44
N ASP A 97 5.07 8.84 2.01
CA ASP A 97 5.75 7.54 1.97
C ASP A 97 5.61 6.75 3.27
N VAL A 98 5.78 7.42 4.41
CA VAL A 98 5.68 6.80 5.74
C VAL A 98 4.28 6.26 6.00
N GLY A 99 3.24 7.00 5.61
CA GLY A 99 1.85 6.57 5.77
C GLY A 99 1.50 5.37 4.89
N PHE A 100 1.96 5.39 3.62
CA PHE A 100 1.79 4.27 2.70
C PHE A 100 2.43 3.00 3.25
N TRP A 101 3.70 3.06 3.64
CA TRP A 101 4.44 1.90 4.16
C TRP A 101 3.90 1.42 5.51
N ALA A 102 3.40 2.32 6.36
CA ALA A 102 2.75 1.94 7.61
C ALA A 102 1.49 1.09 7.36
N VAL A 103 0.68 1.45 6.37
CA VAL A 103 -0.51 0.65 6.00
C VAL A 103 -0.11 -0.69 5.39
N VAL A 104 0.80 -0.70 4.41
CA VAL A 104 1.24 -1.94 3.77
C VAL A 104 1.85 -2.91 4.78
N SER A 105 2.77 -2.42 5.63
CA SER A 105 3.39 -3.25 6.67
C SER A 105 2.40 -3.69 7.75
N GLY A 106 1.43 -2.85 8.10
CA GLY A 106 0.35 -3.20 9.03
C GLY A 106 -0.51 -4.34 8.50
N VAL A 107 -0.92 -4.29 7.23
CA VAL A 107 -1.70 -5.37 6.60
C VAL A 107 -0.89 -6.65 6.50
N VAL A 108 0.37 -6.58 6.07
CA VAL A 108 1.25 -7.74 5.99
C VAL A 108 1.47 -8.36 7.37
N GLY A 109 1.74 -7.55 8.39
CA GLY A 109 1.91 -8.00 9.78
C GLY A 109 0.64 -8.64 10.34
N PHE A 110 -0.52 -8.06 10.07
CA PHE A 110 -1.80 -8.62 10.45
C PHE A 110 -2.08 -9.97 9.79
N LEU A 111 -1.81 -10.09 8.49
CA LEU A 111 -1.96 -11.35 7.75
C LEU A 111 -1.02 -12.43 8.30
N LEU A 112 0.22 -12.08 8.63
CA LEU A 112 1.18 -13.00 9.24
C LEU A 112 0.68 -13.52 10.61
N LEU A 113 0.06 -12.66 11.42
CA LEU A 113 -0.53 -13.06 12.70
C LEU A 113 -1.68 -14.06 12.53
N GLN A 114 -2.39 -14.02 11.39
CA GLN A 114 -3.51 -14.92 11.11
C GLN A 114 -3.09 -16.33 10.65
N ILE A 115 -1.81 -16.56 10.36
CA ILE A 115 -1.30 -17.90 10.01
C ILE A 115 -0.85 -18.59 11.31
N PRO A 116 -1.65 -19.53 11.87
CA PRO A 116 -1.22 -20.30 13.04
C PRO A 116 -0.07 -21.22 12.62
N GLY A 117 1.16 -20.85 12.94
CA GLY A 117 2.35 -21.69 12.70
C GLY A 117 3.67 -20.96 12.36
N LEU A 118 3.67 -19.63 12.28
CA LEU A 118 4.90 -18.83 12.03
C LEU A 118 5.50 -18.18 13.30
N LEU A 119 4.96 -18.50 14.47
CA LEU A 119 5.37 -18.04 15.80
C LEU A 119 5.42 -19.26 16.73
#